data_AF-A0A1E1XPT6-F1
#
_entry.id   AF-A0A1E1XPT6-F1
#
_cell.length_a   1.000
_cell.length_b   1.000
_cell.length_c   1.000
_cell.angle_alpha   90.00
_cell.angle_beta   90.00
_cell.angle_gamma   90.00
#
_symmetry.space_group_name_H-M   'P 1'
#
loop_
_entity.id
_entity.type
_entity.pdbx_description
1 polymer ?
#
loop_
_entity_poly.entity_id
_entity_poly.type
_entity_poly.pdbx_seq_one_letter_code
_entity_poly.pdbx_strand_id
1 'polypeptide(L)'
;GGGLVEDQDLLDMGVSNAEHRKLMVESAAQKLPPVPRLEAGSDPGLDAWLDSIGLGCYAQRFRDNGLGSLDRCRQIWELELNTVLEISKLGHQKRILASLGERANNSYADLDELDLGLSKLNMGLRELGVEDDDRLAPSSLRIRPPTQLMSDPGRSPASHGTASTAAAQWRHDPQLLINGSCDYTAHYLGSTLVKELQGTESTRQSIHKLKTSTRKMGKVPCVLLSVSHRGVKFVDAVTKRPVCEHEIRNIHCACQDAEDLTHFAYITKEHQTNHHYCHVFCAQTMELATEIILTLGQAFEVAYQLALRDQSGNGTAGSHQQDSCQRLPATNSHRT
;
A
#
# COMPACT_ATOMS: atom_id res chain seq x y z
N GLY A 1 -13.97 6.90 -26.50
CA GLY A 1 -14.14 5.61 -27.18
C GLY A 1 -15.57 5.18 -27.01
N GLY A 2 -16.15 4.53 -28.01
CA GLY A 2 -17.58 4.20 -28.04
C GLY A 2 -18.05 3.53 -26.75
N GLY A 3 -18.95 4.18 -26.02
CA GLY A 3 -19.60 3.65 -24.81
C GLY A 3 -18.83 3.79 -23.49
N LEU A 4 -17.66 4.45 -23.45
CA LEU A 4 -16.87 4.59 -22.22
C LEU A 4 -17.27 5.78 -21.34
N VAL A 5 -17.91 6.79 -21.92
CA VAL A 5 -18.36 7.98 -21.19
C VAL A 5 -19.80 7.76 -20.76
N GLU A 6 -20.04 7.83 -19.46
CA GLU A 6 -21.33 7.64 -18.79
C GLU A 6 -21.95 8.98 -18.42
N ASP A 7 -23.26 8.98 -18.12
CA ASP A 7 -23.99 10.19 -17.72
C ASP A 7 -23.35 10.89 -16.51
N GLN A 8 -22.89 10.09 -15.53
CA GLN A 8 -22.25 10.60 -14.32
C GLN A 8 -20.93 11.31 -14.60
N ASP A 9 -20.13 10.84 -15.57
CA ASP A 9 -18.88 11.53 -15.93
C ASP A 9 -19.14 12.93 -16.49
N LEU A 10 -20.20 13.05 -17.28
CA LEU A 10 -20.58 14.32 -17.91
C LEU A 10 -21.17 15.28 -16.86
N LEU A 11 -21.87 14.76 -15.86
CA LEU A 11 -22.27 15.54 -14.68
C LEU A 11 -21.05 16.07 -13.92
N ASP A 12 -20.07 15.20 -13.64
CA ASP A 12 -18.85 15.56 -12.92
C ASP A 12 -17.97 16.55 -13.72
N MET A 13 -18.10 16.55 -15.05
CA MET A 13 -17.50 17.55 -15.95
C MET A 13 -18.28 18.88 -16.02
N GLY A 14 -19.42 19.01 -15.34
CA GLY A 14 -20.24 20.23 -15.29
C GLY A 14 -21.33 20.33 -16.36
N VAL A 15 -21.64 19.24 -17.08
CA VAL A 15 -22.76 19.21 -18.03
C VAL A 15 -24.06 18.93 -17.28
N SER A 16 -24.69 19.97 -16.76
CA SER A 16 -25.89 19.84 -15.90
C SER A 16 -27.17 19.45 -16.65
N ASN A 17 -27.26 19.71 -17.96
CA ASN A 17 -28.44 19.39 -18.76
C ASN A 17 -28.49 17.91 -19.18
N ALA A 18 -29.52 17.19 -18.72
CA ALA A 18 -29.69 15.75 -18.96
C ALA A 18 -29.86 15.37 -20.44
N GLU A 19 -30.57 16.18 -21.24
CA GLU A 19 -30.76 15.90 -22.67
C GLU A 19 -29.44 16.03 -23.45
N HIS A 20 -28.61 17.03 -23.09
CA HIS A 20 -27.28 17.17 -23.68
C HIS A 20 -26.37 16.01 -23.31
N ARG A 21 -26.39 15.56 -22.05
CA ARG A 21 -25.60 14.40 -21.64
C ARG A 21 -26.00 13.13 -22.36
N LYS A 22 -27.30 12.85 -22.44
CA LYS A 22 -27.82 11.69 -23.18
C LYS A 22 -27.38 11.70 -24.65
N LEU A 23 -27.54 12.85 -25.32
CA LEU A 23 -27.12 13.00 -26.72
C LEU A 23 -25.60 12.86 -26.90
N MET A 24 -24.81 13.33 -25.93
CA MET A 24 -23.35 13.18 -25.93
C MET A 24 -22.93 11.72 -25.72
N VAL A 25 -23.54 10.98 -24.79
CA VAL A 25 -23.28 9.55 -24.56
C VAL A 25 -23.65 8.74 -25.81
N GLU A 26 -24.84 8.95 -26.38
CA GLU A 26 -25.31 8.26 -27.58
C GLU A 26 -24.44 8.57 -28.80
N SER A 27 -24.11 9.86 -29.00
CA SER A 27 -23.24 10.29 -30.11
C SER A 27 -21.82 9.75 -29.96
N ALA A 28 -21.28 9.72 -28.73
CA ALA A 28 -19.95 9.17 -28.47
C ALA A 28 -19.91 7.66 -28.72
N ALA A 29 -20.98 6.92 -28.37
CA ALA A 29 -21.11 5.50 -28.64
C ALA A 29 -21.14 5.18 -30.14
N GLN A 30 -21.80 6.01 -30.95
CA GLN A 30 -21.93 5.77 -32.40
C GLN A 30 -20.76 6.29 -33.24
N LYS A 31 -20.17 7.44 -32.87
CA LYS A 31 -19.21 8.16 -33.72
C LYS A 31 -17.75 7.91 -33.39
N LEU A 32 -17.44 7.42 -32.18
CA LEU A 32 -16.05 7.20 -31.78
C LEU A 32 -15.64 5.75 -31.98
N PRO A 33 -14.43 5.50 -32.50
CA PRO A 33 -13.92 4.15 -32.62
C PRO A 33 -13.86 3.46 -31.25
N PRO A 34 -14.06 2.13 -31.21
CA PRO A 34 -13.85 1.34 -30.00
C PRO A 34 -12.38 1.43 -29.60
N VAL A 35 -12.11 1.39 -28.29
CA VAL A 35 -10.73 1.40 -27.79
C VAL A 35 -10.12 0.02 -28.01
N PRO A 36 -8.95 -0.08 -28.69
CA PRO A 36 -8.24 -1.34 -28.82
C PRO A 36 -7.91 -1.91 -27.44
N ARG A 37 -8.26 -3.17 -27.18
CA ARG A 37 -7.89 -3.87 -25.96
C ARG A 37 -6.55 -4.59 -26.16
N LEU A 38 -5.73 -4.59 -25.12
CA LEU A 38 -4.49 -5.33 -25.08
C LEU A 38 -4.80 -6.82 -24.97
N GLU A 39 -4.40 -7.61 -25.97
CA GLU A 39 -4.62 -9.06 -25.97
C GLU A 39 -3.84 -9.73 -24.82
N ALA A 40 -4.45 -10.75 -24.20
CA ALA A 40 -3.82 -11.49 -23.11
C ALA A 40 -2.55 -12.20 -23.62
N GLY A 41 -1.40 -11.83 -23.06
CA GLY A 41 -0.08 -12.36 -23.47
C GLY A 41 0.62 -11.58 -24.59
N SER A 42 0.01 -10.52 -25.12
CA SER A 42 0.69 -9.58 -26.01
C SER A 42 1.44 -8.51 -25.20
N ASP A 43 2.70 -8.25 -25.57
CA ASP A 43 3.50 -7.11 -25.09
C ASP A 43 4.04 -6.32 -26.30
N PRO A 44 3.21 -5.47 -26.93
CA PRO A 44 3.65 -4.60 -28.02
C PRO A 44 4.67 -3.54 -27.58
N GLY A 45 4.97 -3.43 -26.29
CA GLY A 45 5.76 -2.35 -25.71
C GLY A 45 4.94 -1.09 -25.44
N LEU A 46 5.43 -0.29 -24.49
CA LEU A 46 4.74 0.92 -23.99
C LEU A 46 4.39 1.91 -25.11
N ASP A 47 5.36 2.28 -25.94
CA ASP A 47 5.19 3.30 -26.98
C ASP A 47 4.15 2.87 -28.02
N ALA A 48 4.22 1.62 -28.52
CA ALA A 48 3.26 1.10 -29.50
C ALA A 48 1.85 0.95 -28.92
N TRP A 49 1.71 0.54 -27.66
CA TRP A 49 0.42 0.51 -26.98
C TRP A 49 -0.19 1.91 -26.82
N LEU A 50 0.59 2.89 -26.35
CA LEU A 50 0.12 4.27 -26.20
C LEU A 50 -0.27 4.89 -27.54
N ASP A 51 0.48 4.61 -28.61
CA ASP A 51 0.14 5.05 -29.96
C ASP A 51 -1.15 4.41 -30.46
N SER A 52 -1.38 3.12 -30.19
CA SER A 52 -2.60 2.40 -30.58
C SER A 52 -3.88 3.03 -30.00
N ILE A 53 -3.78 3.65 -28.82
CA ILE A 53 -4.90 4.32 -28.16
C ILE A 53 -4.91 5.85 -28.37
N GLY A 54 -3.98 6.37 -29.18
CA GLY A 54 -3.84 7.78 -29.51
C GLY A 54 -3.39 8.65 -28.33
N LEU A 55 -2.50 8.11 -27.49
CA LEU A 55 -1.99 8.70 -26.25
C LEU A 55 -0.45 8.66 -26.16
N GLY A 56 0.26 8.50 -27.29
CA GLY A 56 1.73 8.48 -27.37
C GLY A 56 2.43 9.69 -26.72
N CYS A 57 1.76 10.84 -26.63
CA CYS A 57 2.29 12.02 -25.95
C CYS A 57 2.56 11.82 -24.45
N TYR A 58 2.00 10.77 -23.83
CA TYR A 58 2.24 10.43 -22.43
C TYR A 58 3.40 9.44 -22.23
N ALA A 59 4.00 8.90 -23.30
CA ALA A 59 5.02 7.84 -23.21
C ALA A 59 6.18 8.21 -22.27
N GLN A 60 6.67 9.44 -22.37
CA GLN A 60 7.74 9.90 -21.48
C GLN A 60 7.30 9.96 -20.01
N ARG A 61 6.07 10.38 -19.73
CA ARG A 61 5.55 10.43 -18.34
C ARG A 61 5.41 9.02 -17.75
N PHE A 62 4.99 8.05 -18.54
CA PHE A 62 4.94 6.65 -18.11
C PHE A 62 6.34 6.13 -17.76
N ARG A 63 7.34 6.36 -18.63
CA ARG A 63 8.73 5.98 -18.37
C ARG A 63 9.30 6.65 -17.12
N ASP A 64 9.11 7.95 -16.99
CA ASP A 64 9.64 8.74 -15.87
C ASP A 64 9.08 8.29 -14.50
N ASN A 65 7.88 7.69 -14.48
CA ASN A 65 7.23 7.17 -13.28
C ASN A 65 7.32 5.64 -13.14
N GLY A 66 8.21 4.95 -13.88
CA GLY A 66 8.45 3.52 -13.72
C GLY A 66 7.42 2.60 -14.38
N LEU A 67 6.58 3.15 -15.25
CA LEU A 67 5.57 2.42 -16.00
C LEU A 67 6.08 2.14 -17.42
N GLY A 68 7.32 1.65 -17.50
CA GLY A 68 7.99 1.29 -18.75
C GLY A 68 7.51 -0.04 -19.35
N SER A 69 6.93 -0.92 -18.54
CA SER A 69 6.41 -2.23 -18.95
C SER A 69 4.88 -2.26 -18.92
N LEU A 70 4.28 -3.01 -19.84
CA LEU A 70 2.82 -3.13 -19.92
C LEU A 70 2.23 -3.92 -18.74
N ASP A 71 2.99 -4.83 -18.13
CA ASP A 71 2.54 -5.55 -16.93
C ASP A 71 2.31 -4.61 -15.75
N ARG A 72 3.14 -3.58 -15.58
CA ARG A 72 2.90 -2.53 -14.59
C ARG A 72 1.74 -1.63 -15.00
N CYS A 73 1.65 -1.28 -16.29
CA CYS A 73 0.54 -0.47 -16.79
C CYS A 73 -0.81 -1.15 -16.50
N ARG A 74 -0.91 -2.48 -16.61
CA ARG A 74 -2.12 -3.27 -16.27
C ARG A 74 -2.53 -3.13 -14.80
N GLN A 75 -1.59 -2.83 -13.91
CA GLN A 75 -1.84 -2.65 -12.48
C GLN A 75 -2.15 -1.20 -12.09
N ILE A 76 -2.08 -0.25 -13.05
CA ILE A 76 -2.26 1.17 -12.75
C ILE A 76 -3.69 1.48 -12.32
N TRP A 77 -3.82 2.38 -11.36
CA TRP A 77 -5.12 2.87 -10.88
C TRP A 77 -5.57 4.12 -11.61
N GLU A 78 -6.90 4.32 -11.72
CA GLU A 78 -7.47 5.56 -12.24
C GLU A 78 -6.93 6.78 -11.48
N LEU A 79 -6.86 6.61 -10.15
CA LEU A 79 -6.26 7.60 -9.28
C LEU A 79 -4.81 7.90 -9.68
N GLU A 80 -4.00 6.88 -9.96
CA GLU A 80 -2.58 7.05 -10.31
C GLU A 80 -2.40 7.70 -11.69
N LEU A 81 -3.30 7.47 -12.64
CA LEU A 81 -3.31 8.19 -13.91
C LEU A 81 -3.41 9.70 -13.67
N ASN A 82 -4.22 10.12 -12.70
CA ASN A 82 -4.37 11.52 -12.36
C ASN A 82 -3.26 12.02 -11.42
N THR A 83 -2.97 11.31 -10.33
CA THR A 83 -2.04 11.78 -9.28
C THR A 83 -0.56 11.64 -9.66
N VAL A 84 -0.20 10.55 -10.35
CA VAL A 84 1.19 10.19 -10.65
C VAL A 84 1.59 10.64 -12.05
N LEU A 85 0.72 10.39 -13.03
CA LEU A 85 0.97 10.70 -14.45
C LEU A 85 0.41 12.05 -14.90
N GLU A 86 -0.32 12.75 -14.02
CA GLU A 86 -0.93 14.05 -14.30
C GLU A 86 -1.83 14.05 -15.54
N ILE A 87 -2.51 12.93 -15.78
CA ILE A 87 -3.48 12.74 -16.84
C ILE A 87 -4.84 13.10 -16.25
N SER A 88 -5.20 14.38 -16.25
CA SER A 88 -6.45 14.87 -15.65
C SER A 88 -7.69 14.73 -16.54
N LYS A 89 -7.49 14.49 -17.85
CA LYS A 89 -8.60 14.36 -18.80
C LYS A 89 -9.29 13.00 -18.63
N LEU A 90 -10.54 12.99 -18.17
CA LEU A 90 -11.35 11.76 -17.99
C LEU A 90 -11.38 10.87 -19.24
N GLY A 91 -11.57 11.45 -20.43
CA GLY A 91 -11.56 10.69 -21.68
C GLY A 91 -10.21 10.05 -22.03
N HIS A 92 -9.10 10.52 -21.44
CA HIS A 92 -7.79 9.89 -21.58
C HIS A 92 -7.64 8.77 -20.55
N GLN A 93 -8.00 9.03 -19.29
CA GLN A 93 -8.00 8.04 -18.21
C GLN A 93 -8.84 6.81 -18.58
N LYS A 94 -10.10 7.01 -19.01
CA LYS A 94 -10.98 5.92 -19.42
C LYS A 94 -10.48 5.14 -20.64
N ARG A 95 -9.82 5.81 -21.60
CA ARG A 95 -9.20 5.11 -22.75
C ARG A 95 -8.05 4.21 -22.30
N ILE A 96 -7.22 4.67 -21.38
CA ILE A 96 -6.10 3.89 -20.84
C ILE A 96 -6.63 2.69 -20.07
N LEU A 97 -7.57 2.90 -19.15
CA LEU A 97 -8.13 1.81 -18.34
C LEU A 97 -8.86 0.78 -19.21
N ALA A 98 -9.64 1.24 -20.18
CA ALA A 98 -10.37 0.34 -21.08
C ALA A 98 -9.44 -0.48 -21.98
N SER A 99 -8.28 0.06 -22.38
CA SER A 99 -7.33 -0.66 -23.23
C SER A 99 -6.53 -1.71 -22.47
N LEU A 100 -6.34 -1.54 -21.16
CA LEU A 100 -5.62 -2.50 -20.31
C LEU A 100 -6.41 -3.77 -19.99
N GLY A 101 -7.72 -3.81 -20.30
CA GLY A 101 -8.59 -4.96 -20.08
C GLY A 101 -9.05 -5.13 -18.62
N GLU A 102 -9.75 -6.23 -18.34
CA GLU A 102 -10.06 -6.62 -16.96
C GLU A 102 -8.76 -6.99 -16.24
N ARG A 103 -8.51 -6.33 -15.10
CA ARG A 103 -7.37 -6.65 -14.24
C ARG A 103 -7.39 -8.15 -13.96
N ALA A 104 -6.26 -8.82 -14.20
CA ALA A 104 -6.13 -10.25 -13.96
C ALA A 104 -6.69 -10.59 -12.57
N ASN A 105 -7.75 -11.39 -12.56
CA ASN A 105 -8.34 -11.98 -11.37
C ASN A 105 -7.24 -12.76 -10.64
N ASN A 106 -6.71 -12.20 -9.55
CA ASN A 106 -6.21 -13.06 -8.49
C ASN A 106 -7.43 -13.76 -7.90
N SER A 107 -7.45 -15.08 -8.05
CA SER A 107 -8.60 -15.96 -7.93
C SER A 107 -9.50 -15.67 -6.73
N TYR A 108 -10.77 -15.52 -7.08
CA TYR A 108 -11.96 -15.55 -6.25
C TYR A 108 -12.06 -16.89 -5.49
N ALA A 109 -11.69 -16.90 -4.22
CA ALA A 109 -12.09 -17.89 -3.22
C ALA A 109 -11.96 -17.23 -1.83
N ASP A 110 -12.91 -17.49 -0.94
CA ASP A 110 -13.05 -16.96 0.42
C ASP A 110 -13.50 -15.50 0.61
N LEU A 111 -14.61 -15.13 -0.06
CA LEU A 111 -15.43 -13.98 0.39
C LEU A 111 -16.53 -14.35 1.40
N ASP A 112 -16.73 -15.64 1.70
CA ASP A 112 -17.67 -16.09 2.75
C ASP A 112 -16.99 -16.30 4.13
N GLU A 113 -15.66 -16.27 4.22
CA GLU A 113 -14.94 -16.53 5.48
C GLU A 113 -14.79 -15.27 6.37
N LEU A 114 -14.83 -14.07 5.79
CA LEU A 114 -14.71 -12.80 6.54
C LEU A 114 -15.96 -12.50 7.39
N ASP A 115 -17.16 -12.81 6.88
CA ASP A 115 -18.42 -12.50 7.55
C ASP A 115 -18.68 -13.45 8.75
N LEU A 116 -18.20 -14.69 8.67
CA LEU A 116 -18.27 -15.66 9.76
C LEU A 116 -17.23 -15.40 10.87
N GLY A 117 -16.14 -14.71 10.56
CA GLY A 117 -15.09 -14.33 11.53
C GLY A 117 -15.49 -13.16 12.43
N LEU A 118 -16.15 -12.14 11.87
CA LEU A 118 -16.61 -10.95 12.61
C LEU A 118 -17.67 -11.28 13.67
N SER A 119 -18.55 -12.24 13.40
CA SER A 119 -19.58 -12.69 14.35
C SER A 119 -19.06 -13.64 15.43
N LYS A 120 -18.04 -14.46 15.14
CA LYS A 120 -17.40 -15.37 16.12
C LYS A 120 -16.49 -14.66 17.13
N LEU A 121 -15.77 -13.62 16.73
CA LEU A 121 -14.91 -12.84 17.63
C LEU A 121 -15.69 -12.06 18.70
N ASN A 122 -16.95 -11.70 18.42
CA ASN A 122 -17.83 -11.00 19.37
C ASN A 122 -18.46 -11.93 20.43
N MET A 123 -18.53 -13.25 20.17
CA MET A 123 -19.02 -14.25 21.14
C MET A 123 -17.91 -14.73 22.09
N GLY A 124 -16.66 -14.87 21.62
CA GLY A 124 -15.57 -15.48 22.39
C GLY A 124 -15.04 -14.65 23.56
N LEU A 125 -15.30 -13.34 23.61
CA LEU A 125 -14.72 -12.45 24.64
C LEU A 125 -15.52 -12.42 25.96
N ARG A 126 -16.69 -13.08 26.04
CA ARG A 126 -17.54 -13.09 27.25
C ARG A 126 -17.50 -14.39 28.05
N GLU A 127 -16.83 -15.44 27.59
CA GLU A 127 -17.02 -16.80 28.13
C GLU A 127 -15.77 -17.52 28.67
N LEU A 128 -14.67 -16.80 28.91
CA LEU A 128 -13.55 -17.36 29.67
C LEU A 128 -13.34 -16.57 30.95
N GLY A 129 -14.02 -17.03 32.01
CA GLY A 129 -13.63 -16.75 33.39
C GLY A 129 -12.25 -17.37 33.63
N VAL A 130 -11.23 -16.54 33.75
CA VAL A 130 -9.87 -16.97 34.04
C VAL A 130 -9.74 -17.08 35.56
N GLU A 131 -9.77 -18.30 36.07
CA GLU A 131 -9.20 -18.64 37.37
C GLU A 131 -7.68 -18.83 37.16
N ASP A 132 -6.88 -18.11 37.95
CA ASP A 132 -5.41 -18.19 38.01
C ASP A 132 -4.93 -19.62 38.32
N ASP A 133 -4.18 -20.25 37.40
CA ASP A 133 -3.25 -21.33 37.75
C ASP A 133 -1.90 -21.11 37.06
N ASP A 134 -0.91 -20.87 37.90
CA ASP A 134 0.43 -20.40 37.59
C ASP A 134 1.37 -21.62 37.58
N ARG A 135 1.57 -22.25 36.40
CA ARG A 135 2.66 -23.23 36.17
C ARG A 135 2.85 -23.63 34.69
N LEU A 136 4.03 -23.28 34.16
CA LEU A 136 4.75 -23.86 32.99
C LEU A 136 4.22 -23.57 31.57
N ALA A 137 4.84 -22.59 30.88
CA ALA A 137 4.84 -22.53 29.40
C ALA A 137 6.22 -22.11 28.83
N PRO A 138 6.93 -22.99 28.11
CA PRO A 138 8.16 -22.64 27.41
C PRO A 138 7.90 -22.36 25.92
N SER A 139 7.35 -21.20 25.51
CA SER A 139 7.17 -20.91 24.05
C SER A 139 6.66 -19.51 23.64
N SER A 140 6.70 -18.46 24.45
CA SER A 140 6.24 -17.13 24.01
C SER A 140 7.19 -16.48 22.99
N LEU A 141 6.65 -15.95 21.88
CA LEU A 141 7.42 -15.15 20.92
C LEU A 141 8.01 -13.94 21.66
N ARG A 142 9.34 -13.76 21.60
CA ARG A 142 10.01 -12.60 22.22
C ARG A 142 9.85 -11.36 21.35
N ILE A 143 8.63 -10.84 21.26
CA ILE A 143 8.33 -9.59 20.55
C ILE A 143 8.98 -8.43 21.31
N ARG A 144 9.98 -7.77 20.71
CA ARG A 144 10.64 -6.60 21.32
C ARG A 144 9.72 -5.38 21.28
N PRO A 145 9.68 -4.53 22.33
CA PRO A 145 8.85 -3.33 22.32
C PRO A 145 9.36 -2.29 21.30
N PRO A 146 8.48 -1.41 20.79
CA PRO A 146 8.83 -0.36 19.82
C PRO A 146 10.04 0.48 20.24
N THR A 147 10.15 0.81 21.52
CA THR A 147 11.25 1.62 22.07
C THR A 147 12.61 0.97 21.93
N GLN A 148 12.71 -0.36 21.96
CA GLN A 148 13.97 -1.09 21.76
C GLN A 148 14.36 -1.22 20.29
N LEU A 149 13.38 -1.18 19.38
CA LEU A 149 13.61 -1.19 17.94
C LEU A 149 14.02 0.19 17.41
N MET A 150 13.52 1.26 18.04
CA MET A 150 13.78 2.65 17.65
C MET A 150 14.96 3.29 18.38
N SER A 151 15.57 2.61 19.37
CA SER A 151 16.74 3.11 20.10
C SER A 151 18.06 2.75 19.38
N ASP A 152 18.86 3.76 19.11
CA ASP A 152 20.18 3.68 18.49
C ASP A 152 21.16 2.80 19.31
N PRO A 153 21.95 1.87 18.72
CA PRO A 153 22.77 0.89 19.48
C PRO A 153 23.93 1.48 20.30
N GLY A 154 24.07 2.81 20.37
CA GLY A 154 25.21 3.49 21.00
C GLY A 154 24.89 4.34 22.22
N ARG A 155 23.62 4.47 22.64
CA ARG A 155 23.25 5.35 23.76
C ARG A 155 22.79 4.54 24.97
N SER A 156 23.68 4.39 25.95
CA SER A 156 23.35 3.84 27.27
C SER A 156 22.14 4.57 27.87
N PRO A 157 21.27 3.86 28.62
CA PRO A 157 20.07 4.45 29.19
C PRO A 157 20.44 5.25 30.45
N ALA A 158 20.88 6.49 30.25
CA ALA A 158 20.95 7.46 31.33
C ALA A 158 19.82 8.49 31.15
N SER A 159 18.77 8.27 31.94
CA SER A 159 17.86 9.28 32.52
C SER A 159 17.57 10.54 31.70
N HIS A 160 16.35 10.61 31.13
CA HIS A 160 15.35 11.65 31.43
C HIS A 160 14.29 11.73 30.32
N GLY A 161 13.05 11.97 30.74
CA GLY A 161 11.97 12.44 29.89
C GLY A 161 10.76 11.53 29.89
N THR A 162 9.79 11.87 30.72
CA THR A 162 8.40 11.41 30.66
C THR A 162 7.79 11.71 29.28
N ALA A 163 8.02 10.84 28.30
CA ALA A 163 7.20 10.77 27.10
C ALA A 163 6.17 9.66 27.30
N SER A 164 4.91 9.97 26.99
CA SER A 164 3.73 9.13 27.23
C SER A 164 3.98 7.64 26.95
N THR A 165 3.96 6.83 28.00
CA THR A 165 4.18 5.37 27.96
C THR A 165 3.16 4.62 27.09
N ALA A 166 2.00 5.23 26.79
CA ALA A 166 0.98 4.64 25.93
C ALA A 166 1.36 4.60 24.42
N ALA A 167 2.34 5.40 23.99
CA ALA A 167 2.84 5.36 22.60
C ALA A 167 3.95 4.30 22.41
N ALA A 168 4.44 3.70 23.49
CA ALA A 168 5.61 2.83 23.50
C ALA A 168 5.30 1.32 23.57
N GLN A 169 4.02 0.93 23.51
CA GLN A 169 3.58 -0.46 23.59
C GLN A 169 2.86 -0.88 22.30
N TRP A 170 3.11 -2.13 21.89
CA TRP A 170 2.35 -2.74 20.80
C TRP A 170 0.86 -2.75 21.13
N ARG A 171 0.04 -2.45 20.12
CA ARG A 171 -1.40 -2.25 20.31
C ARG A 171 -2.20 -3.54 20.27
N HIS A 172 -1.66 -4.58 19.63
CA HIS A 172 -2.37 -5.83 19.40
C HIS A 172 -1.71 -7.00 20.12
N ASP A 173 -2.49 -8.04 20.41
CA ASP A 173 -1.91 -9.34 20.77
C ASP A 173 -1.20 -9.93 19.53
N PRO A 174 0.03 -10.46 19.66
CA PRO A 174 0.74 -11.05 18.54
C PRO A 174 -0.04 -12.14 17.79
N GLN A 175 -0.89 -12.92 18.48
CA GLN A 175 -1.70 -13.97 17.86
C GLN A 175 -2.73 -13.41 16.88
N LEU A 176 -3.22 -12.18 17.08
CA LEU A 176 -4.14 -11.53 16.15
C LEU A 176 -3.49 -11.30 14.78
N LEU A 177 -2.22 -10.89 14.76
CA LEU A 177 -1.47 -10.68 13.51
C LEU A 177 -1.03 -12.00 12.87
N ILE A 178 -0.92 -13.08 13.64
CA ILE A 178 -0.55 -14.42 13.16
C ILE A 178 -1.76 -15.13 12.54
N ASN A 179 -2.89 -15.13 13.25
CA ASN A 179 -4.07 -15.92 12.89
C ASN A 179 -5.15 -15.11 12.17
N GLY A 180 -5.02 -13.78 12.09
CA GLY A 180 -5.97 -12.89 11.45
C GLY A 180 -5.31 -11.65 10.85
N SER A 181 -6.05 -10.54 10.83
CA SER A 181 -5.60 -9.24 10.38
C SER A 181 -6.17 -8.11 11.25
N CYS A 182 -5.45 -6.98 11.27
CA CYS A 182 -5.96 -5.72 11.79
C CYS A 182 -6.43 -4.86 10.63
N ASP A 183 -7.72 -4.51 10.63
CA ASP A 183 -8.36 -3.81 9.52
C ASP A 183 -8.60 -2.33 9.86
N TYR A 184 -8.24 -1.45 8.92
CA TYR A 184 -8.29 0.00 9.07
C TYR A 184 -8.87 0.69 7.85
N THR A 185 -9.63 1.76 8.05
CA THR A 185 -10.08 2.61 6.93
C THR A 185 -9.08 3.75 6.70
N ALA A 186 -8.60 3.90 5.48
CA ALA A 186 -7.71 4.99 5.08
C ALA A 186 -8.04 5.48 3.67
N HIS A 187 -7.54 6.65 3.29
CA HIS A 187 -7.61 7.15 1.93
C HIS A 187 -6.30 6.83 1.21
N TYR A 188 -6.38 6.18 0.05
CA TYR A 188 -5.19 5.86 -0.74
C TYR A 188 -4.92 6.99 -1.73
N LEU A 189 -3.72 7.58 -1.70
CA LEU A 189 -3.35 8.71 -2.56
C LEU A 189 -2.65 8.25 -3.85
N GLY A 190 -2.08 7.05 -3.86
CA GLY A 190 -1.38 6.46 -5.00
C GLY A 190 -0.03 5.87 -4.63
N SER A 191 0.70 5.36 -5.64
CA SER A 191 2.09 4.92 -5.50
C SER A 191 3.04 5.71 -6.39
N THR A 192 4.28 5.91 -5.95
CA THR A 192 5.32 6.54 -6.76
C THR A 192 6.57 5.69 -6.82
N LEU A 193 7.19 5.62 -8.00
CA LEU A 193 8.50 4.99 -8.17
C LEU A 193 9.56 5.73 -7.35
N VAL A 194 10.29 4.97 -6.53
CA VAL A 194 11.48 5.41 -5.80
C VAL A 194 12.70 4.86 -6.52
N LYS A 195 13.47 5.75 -7.16
CA LYS A 195 14.68 5.38 -7.92
C LYS A 195 15.82 4.94 -7.00
N GLU A 196 15.98 5.64 -5.88
CA GLU A 196 17.00 5.36 -4.87
C GLU A 196 16.38 5.44 -3.47
N LEU A 197 16.62 4.40 -2.66
CA LEU A 197 16.10 4.32 -1.31
C LEU A 197 17.00 5.12 -0.36
N GLN A 198 16.57 6.32 0.01
CA GLN A 198 17.26 7.25 0.91
C GLN A 198 16.55 7.28 2.28
N GLY A 199 16.26 6.11 2.86
CA GLY A 199 15.58 5.99 4.14
C GLY A 199 14.21 6.68 4.16
N THR A 200 13.94 7.49 5.18
CA THR A 200 12.66 8.23 5.35
C THR A 200 12.49 9.40 4.38
N GLU A 201 13.56 9.85 3.71
CA GLU A 201 13.51 10.94 2.74
C GLU A 201 12.70 10.55 1.50
N SER A 202 12.93 9.35 0.97
CA SER A 202 12.19 8.81 -0.18
C SER A 202 10.68 8.78 0.09
N THR A 203 10.30 8.43 1.31
CA THR A 203 8.91 8.41 1.75
C THR A 203 8.34 9.82 1.82
N ARG A 204 9.05 10.77 2.44
CA ARG A 204 8.63 12.18 2.55
C ARG A 204 8.43 12.84 1.18
N GLN A 205 9.35 12.63 0.25
CA GLN A 205 9.23 13.16 -1.11
C GLN A 205 7.98 12.64 -1.82
N SER A 206 7.70 11.34 -1.67
CA SER A 206 6.53 10.69 -2.26
C SER A 206 5.23 11.22 -1.67
N ILE A 207 5.18 11.40 -0.34
CA ILE A 207 4.04 11.99 0.37
C ILE A 207 3.79 13.42 -0.13
N HIS A 208 4.83 14.27 -0.16
CA HIS A 208 4.69 15.65 -0.63
C HIS A 208 4.18 15.76 -2.07
N LYS A 209 4.72 14.92 -2.97
CA LYS A 209 4.31 14.84 -4.37
C LYS A 209 2.82 14.45 -4.50
N LEU A 210 2.41 13.37 -3.84
CA LEU A 210 1.03 12.87 -3.93
C LEU A 210 0.02 13.77 -3.21
N LYS A 211 0.40 14.41 -2.09
CA LYS A 211 -0.44 15.43 -1.43
C LYS A 211 -0.72 16.61 -2.35
N THR A 212 0.30 17.14 -3.01
CA THR A 212 0.14 18.27 -3.93
C THR A 212 -0.74 17.91 -5.12
N SER A 213 -0.59 16.69 -5.64
CA SER A 213 -1.36 16.20 -6.78
C SER A 213 -2.83 15.94 -6.44
N THR A 214 -3.10 15.38 -5.26
CA THR A 214 -4.47 15.07 -4.80
C THR A 214 -5.29 16.29 -4.40
N ARG A 215 -4.67 17.43 -4.05
CA ARG A 215 -5.39 18.71 -3.79
C ARG A 215 -6.25 19.18 -4.96
N LYS A 216 -5.88 18.84 -6.19
CA LYS A 216 -6.63 19.20 -7.40
C LYS A 216 -7.79 18.24 -7.69
N MET A 217 -7.93 17.18 -6.88
CA MET A 217 -8.93 16.14 -7.05
C MET A 217 -10.09 16.35 -6.09
N GLY A 218 -11.32 16.17 -6.59
CA GLY A 218 -12.52 16.36 -5.77
C GLY A 218 -12.72 15.31 -4.68
N LYS A 219 -12.23 14.07 -4.87
CA LYS A 219 -12.39 12.98 -3.91
C LYS A 219 -11.26 11.96 -4.02
N VAL A 220 -10.63 11.64 -2.90
CA VAL A 220 -9.62 10.57 -2.81
C VAL A 220 -10.33 9.24 -2.47
N PRO A 221 -10.01 8.12 -3.14
CA PRO A 221 -10.59 6.81 -2.85
C PRO A 221 -10.34 6.37 -1.40
N CYS A 222 -11.40 5.85 -0.77
CA CYS A 222 -11.32 5.21 0.54
C CYS A 222 -11.05 3.71 0.36
N VAL A 223 -10.12 3.17 1.13
CA VAL A 223 -9.71 1.77 1.12
C VAL A 223 -9.80 1.17 2.52
N LEU A 224 -10.07 -0.13 2.57
CA LEU A 224 -9.93 -0.97 3.75
C LEU A 224 -8.55 -1.63 3.72
N LEU A 225 -7.68 -1.23 4.64
CA LEU A 225 -6.31 -1.68 4.81
C LEU A 225 -6.26 -2.79 5.88
N SER A 226 -5.93 -4.00 5.47
CA SER A 226 -5.78 -5.19 6.30
C SER A 226 -4.29 -5.49 6.50
N VAL A 227 -3.82 -5.48 7.75
CA VAL A 227 -2.41 -5.74 8.13
C VAL A 227 -2.31 -7.05 8.89
N SER A 228 -1.40 -7.93 8.46
CA SER A 228 -1.10 -9.23 9.11
C SER A 228 0.41 -9.51 9.09
N HIS A 229 0.86 -10.59 9.75
CA HIS A 229 2.25 -11.04 9.65
C HIS A 229 2.65 -11.48 8.23
N ARG A 230 1.68 -11.89 7.39
CA ARG A 230 1.93 -12.30 6.00
C ARG A 230 2.16 -11.11 5.10
N GLY A 231 1.33 -10.10 5.25
CA GLY A 231 1.34 -8.96 4.36
C GLY A 231 0.36 -7.86 4.72
N VAL A 232 0.38 -6.86 3.85
CA VAL A 232 -0.55 -5.74 3.82
C VAL A 232 -1.40 -5.90 2.57
N LYS A 233 -2.72 -5.98 2.76
CA LYS A 233 -3.70 -6.02 1.68
C LYS A 233 -4.61 -4.83 1.83
N PHE A 234 -4.96 -4.17 0.74
CA PHE A 234 -6.00 -3.15 0.79
C PHE A 234 -7.02 -3.33 -0.32
N VAL A 235 -8.27 -3.02 0.00
CA VAL A 235 -9.47 -3.27 -0.81
C VAL A 235 -10.20 -1.94 -0.97
N ASP A 236 -10.71 -1.67 -2.16
CA ASP A 236 -11.52 -0.47 -2.40
C ASP A 236 -12.83 -0.55 -1.58
N ALA A 237 -13.10 0.45 -0.76
CA ALA A 237 -14.20 0.41 0.19
C ALA A 237 -15.59 0.39 -0.47
N VAL A 238 -15.69 0.92 -1.69
CA VAL A 238 -16.94 1.04 -2.47
C VAL A 238 -17.17 -0.21 -3.30
N THR A 239 -16.18 -0.61 -4.09
CA THR A 239 -16.32 -1.73 -5.05
C THR A 239 -16.04 -3.09 -4.42
N LYS A 240 -15.46 -3.12 -3.21
CA LYS A 240 -15.00 -4.33 -2.51
C LYS A 240 -13.99 -5.17 -3.30
N ARG A 241 -13.34 -4.58 -4.30
CA ARG A 241 -12.31 -5.25 -5.10
C ARG A 241 -10.93 -5.08 -4.45
N PRO A 242 -10.10 -6.13 -4.38
CA PRO A 242 -8.74 -6.00 -3.87
C PRO A 242 -7.94 -5.05 -4.75
N VAL A 243 -7.23 -4.14 -4.09
CA VAL A 243 -6.40 -3.13 -4.73
C VAL A 243 -5.02 -3.68 -4.99
N CYS A 244 -4.40 -4.12 -3.90
CA CYS A 244 -3.03 -4.59 -3.90
C CYS A 244 -2.80 -5.45 -2.66
N GLU A 245 -1.81 -6.33 -2.78
CA GLU A 245 -1.34 -7.18 -1.70
C GLU A 245 0.19 -7.22 -1.74
N HIS A 246 0.80 -6.93 -0.60
CA HIS A 246 2.24 -6.88 -0.45
C HIS A 246 2.65 -7.76 0.72
N GLU A 247 3.54 -8.72 0.46
CA GLU A 247 4.13 -9.52 1.54
C GLU A 247 4.97 -8.64 2.47
N ILE A 248 4.91 -8.90 3.78
CA ILE A 248 5.70 -8.15 4.79
C ILE A 248 7.19 -8.16 4.44
N ARG A 249 7.71 -9.26 3.89
CA ARG A 249 9.11 -9.43 3.49
C ARG A 249 9.57 -8.45 2.41
N ASN A 250 8.63 -7.95 1.61
CA ASN A 250 8.92 -7.01 0.52
C ASN A 250 8.77 -5.55 0.96
N ILE A 251 8.29 -5.27 2.18
CA ILE A 251 8.16 -3.92 2.71
C ILE A 251 9.45 -3.54 3.45
N HIS A 252 10.08 -2.44 3.03
CA HIS A 252 11.42 -2.04 3.49
C HIS A 252 11.39 -0.88 4.48
N CYS A 253 10.41 0.01 4.35
CA CYS A 253 10.27 1.20 5.19
C CYS A 253 8.79 1.50 5.38
N ALA A 254 8.39 1.91 6.58
CA ALA A 254 7.07 2.45 6.87
C ALA A 254 7.25 3.63 7.82
N CYS A 255 6.70 4.79 7.48
CA CYS A 255 6.79 5.97 8.33
C CYS A 255 5.59 6.91 8.16
N GLN A 256 5.38 7.75 9.16
CA GLN A 256 4.47 8.90 9.09
C GLN A 256 5.19 10.10 8.50
N ASP A 257 4.42 11.04 7.96
CA ASP A 257 4.94 12.34 7.54
C ASP A 257 5.35 13.18 8.77
N ALA A 258 6.44 13.93 8.66
CA ALA A 258 6.96 14.74 9.77
C ALA A 258 6.17 16.05 9.98
N GLU A 259 5.54 16.56 8.93
CA GLU A 259 4.78 17.82 8.96
C GLU A 259 3.29 17.58 9.21
N ASP A 260 2.77 16.44 8.75
CA ASP A 260 1.35 16.10 8.82
C ASP A 260 1.16 14.61 9.18
N LEU A 261 1.12 14.35 10.49
CA LEU A 261 1.06 13.00 11.05
C LEU A 261 -0.20 12.19 10.67
N THR A 262 -1.19 12.80 10.00
CA THR A 262 -2.34 12.08 9.41
C THR A 262 -1.95 11.27 8.18
N HIS A 263 -0.82 11.60 7.54
CA HIS A 263 -0.30 10.91 6.38
C HIS A 263 0.77 9.90 6.78
N PHE A 264 0.72 8.76 6.12
CA PHE A 264 1.71 7.71 6.31
C PHE A 264 1.95 6.99 5.00
N ALA A 265 3.10 6.34 4.91
CA ALA A 265 3.47 5.62 3.71
C ALA A 265 4.42 4.48 4.03
N TYR A 266 4.44 3.50 3.14
CA TYR A 266 5.41 2.41 3.18
C TYR A 266 6.00 2.15 1.80
N ILE A 267 7.24 1.66 1.78
CA ILE A 267 7.99 1.35 0.57
C ILE A 267 8.04 -0.16 0.39
N THR A 268 7.58 -0.63 -0.76
CA THR A 268 7.68 -2.03 -1.19
C THR A 268 8.77 -2.18 -2.25
N LYS A 269 9.32 -3.39 -2.35
CA LYS A 269 10.20 -3.80 -3.44
C LYS A 269 9.45 -4.80 -4.32
N GLU A 270 9.29 -4.47 -5.59
CA GLU A 270 8.69 -5.37 -6.57
C GLU A 270 9.76 -6.30 -7.14
N HIS A 271 9.62 -7.61 -6.97
CA HIS A 271 10.65 -8.58 -7.35
C HIS A 271 10.87 -8.65 -8.87
N GLN A 272 9.81 -8.49 -9.66
CA GLN A 272 9.87 -8.63 -11.12
C GLN A 272 10.68 -7.50 -11.78
N THR A 273 10.51 -6.27 -11.30
CA THR A 273 11.14 -5.08 -11.88
C THR A 273 12.35 -4.59 -11.09
N ASN A 274 12.56 -5.16 -9.88
CA ASN A 274 13.57 -4.73 -8.93
C ASN A 274 13.47 -3.24 -8.58
N HIS A 275 12.27 -2.68 -8.68
CA HIS A 275 11.97 -1.29 -8.37
C HIS A 275 11.32 -1.16 -6.99
N HIS A 276 11.50 0.02 -6.41
CA HIS A 276 10.88 0.39 -5.14
C HIS A 276 9.67 1.28 -5.39
N TYR A 277 8.56 1.01 -4.70
CA TYR A 277 7.34 1.80 -4.79
C TYR A 277 6.94 2.30 -3.42
N CYS A 278 6.75 3.61 -3.31
CA CYS A 278 6.22 4.23 -2.11
C CYS A 278 4.71 4.36 -2.22
N HIS A 279 3.97 3.70 -1.35
CA HIS A 279 2.51 3.75 -1.29
C HIS A 279 2.09 4.73 -0.20
N VAL A 280 1.31 5.76 -0.58
CA VAL A 280 0.94 6.86 0.32
C VAL A 280 -0.54 6.80 0.69
N PHE A 281 -0.81 6.98 1.98
CA PHE A 281 -2.13 6.95 2.57
C PHE A 281 -2.37 8.16 3.47
N CYS A 282 -3.64 8.50 3.67
CA CYS A 282 -4.12 9.50 4.61
C CYS A 282 -5.19 8.88 5.51
N ALA A 283 -4.94 8.87 6.82
CA ALA A 283 -5.91 8.41 7.81
C ALA A 283 -6.88 9.54 8.18
N GLN A 284 -8.02 9.16 8.78
CA GLN A 284 -9.00 10.15 9.24
C GLN A 284 -8.47 11.01 10.39
N THR A 285 -7.64 10.43 11.26
CA THR A 285 -7.03 11.13 12.41
C THR A 285 -5.56 10.77 12.54
N MET A 286 -4.81 11.61 13.26
CA MET A 286 -3.41 11.35 13.59
C MET A 286 -3.26 10.06 14.40
N GLU A 287 -4.15 9.84 15.37
CA GLU A 287 -4.12 8.66 16.24
C GLU A 287 -4.26 7.37 15.43
N LEU A 288 -5.16 7.38 14.44
CA LEU A 288 -5.36 6.25 13.54
C LEU A 288 -4.13 6.00 12.65
N ALA A 289 -3.52 7.04 12.10
CA ALA A 289 -2.30 6.89 11.32
C ALA A 289 -1.14 6.30 12.16
N THR A 290 -1.00 6.78 13.41
CA THR A 290 0.02 6.29 14.33
C THR A 290 -0.25 4.83 14.70
N GLU A 291 -1.52 4.47 14.93
CA GLU A 291 -1.91 3.10 15.20
C GLU A 291 -1.59 2.15 14.03
N ILE A 292 -1.90 2.56 12.80
CA ILE A 292 -1.58 1.77 11.60
C ILE A 292 -0.07 1.55 11.49
N ILE A 293 0.74 2.59 11.71
CA ILE A 293 2.20 2.50 11.61
C ILE A 293 2.80 1.63 12.72
N LEU A 294 2.27 1.70 13.94
CA LEU A 294 2.65 0.78 15.02
C LEU A 294 2.24 -0.67 14.67
N THR A 295 1.07 -0.88 14.09
CA THR A 295 0.60 -2.21 13.70
C THR A 295 1.49 -2.82 12.61
N LEU A 296 1.90 -2.02 11.62
CA LEU A 296 2.90 -2.43 10.61
C LEU A 296 4.23 -2.80 11.29
N GLY A 297 4.72 -1.95 12.20
CA GLY A 297 5.91 -2.21 13.02
C GLY A 297 5.84 -3.55 13.76
N GLN A 298 4.70 -3.83 14.36
CA GLN A 298 4.46 -5.08 15.08
C GLN A 298 4.45 -6.29 14.14
N ALA A 299 3.80 -6.17 12.99
CA ALA A 299 3.75 -7.22 11.97
C ALA A 299 5.15 -7.58 11.46
N PHE A 300 6.04 -6.59 11.27
CA PHE A 300 7.45 -6.84 10.94
C PHE A 300 8.16 -7.67 12.01
N GLU A 301 8.03 -7.30 13.28
CA GLU A 301 8.69 -8.03 14.37
C GLU A 301 8.14 -9.45 14.52
N VAL A 302 6.81 -9.63 14.41
CA VAL A 302 6.18 -10.95 14.43
C VAL A 302 6.70 -11.82 13.28
N ALA A 303 6.69 -11.30 12.05
CA ALA A 303 7.18 -12.03 10.89
C ALA A 303 8.68 -12.38 11.01
N TYR A 304 9.49 -11.46 11.52
CA TYR A 304 10.93 -11.68 11.76
C TYR A 304 11.16 -12.81 12.78
N GLN A 305 10.43 -12.81 13.89
CA GLN A 305 10.57 -13.83 14.92
C GLN A 305 10.11 -15.21 14.45
N LEU A 306 9.05 -15.28 13.63
CA LEU A 306 8.61 -16.53 12.99
C LEU A 306 9.69 -17.06 12.03
N ALA A 307 10.28 -16.20 11.21
CA ALA A 307 11.35 -16.59 10.28
C ALA A 307 12.61 -17.12 11.00
N LEU A 308 12.93 -16.59 12.19
CA LEU A 308 14.03 -17.11 13.02
C LEU A 308 13.72 -18.49 13.61
N ARG A 309 12.47 -18.74 14.00
CA ARG A 309 12.05 -20.05 14.54
C ARG A 309 12.11 -21.14 13.48
N ASP A 310 11.66 -20.85 12.26
CA ASP A 310 11.69 -21.81 11.15
C ASP A 310 13.13 -22.20 10.78
N GLN A 311 14.08 -21.26 10.88
CA GLN A 311 15.51 -21.55 10.69
C GLN A 311 16.12 -22.34 11.85
N SER A 312 15.64 -22.13 13.07
CA SER A 312 16.11 -22.84 14.27
C SER A 312 15.55 -24.28 14.36
N GLY A 313 14.42 -24.56 13.69
CA GLY A 313 13.82 -25.89 13.61
C GLY A 313 14.44 -26.82 12.56
N ASN A 314 15.31 -26.32 11.68
CA ASN A 314 15.75 -27.04 10.48
C ASN A 314 17.27 -27.15 10.29
N GLY A 315 18.08 -27.08 11.36
CA GLY A 315 19.55 -27.02 11.23
C GLY A 315 20.36 -27.72 12.32
N THR A 316 20.37 -29.06 12.33
CA THR A 316 21.60 -29.78 12.66
C THR A 316 22.50 -29.84 11.42
N ALA A 317 23.73 -29.35 11.58
CA ALA A 317 24.91 -29.48 10.71
C ALA A 317 25.02 -28.50 9.50
N GLY A 318 26.01 -27.61 9.57
CA GLY A 318 26.51 -26.83 8.43
C GLY A 318 27.17 -25.51 8.83
N SER A 319 28.46 -25.56 9.16
CA SER A 319 29.31 -24.44 9.60
C SER A 319 29.48 -23.30 8.58
N HIS A 320 29.54 -22.08 9.12
CA HIS A 320 30.26 -20.88 8.66
C HIS A 320 30.05 -20.34 7.23
N GLN A 321 29.28 -19.25 7.15
CA GLN A 321 29.71 -18.03 6.46
C GLN A 321 29.07 -16.82 7.15
N GLN A 322 29.83 -16.14 8.01
CA GLN A 322 29.54 -14.77 8.40
C GLN A 322 29.86 -13.89 7.20
N ASP A 323 28.86 -13.20 6.63
CA ASP A 323 29.13 -11.90 6.00
C ASP A 323 27.90 -11.00 5.85
N SER A 324 28.11 -9.75 6.27
CA SER A 324 27.44 -8.51 5.84
C SER A 324 26.00 -8.19 6.27
N CYS A 325 25.81 -8.01 7.58
CA CYS A 325 24.95 -6.92 8.07
C CYS A 325 25.88 -5.75 8.47
N GLN A 326 26.14 -4.81 7.56
CA GLN A 326 26.86 -3.56 7.84
C GLN A 326 25.93 -2.40 7.49
N ARG A 327 25.38 -1.74 8.50
CA ARG A 327 25.85 -0.45 9.06
C ARG A 327 25.65 0.72 8.09
N LEU A 328 24.67 1.57 8.41
CA LEU A 328 24.64 2.96 7.96
C LEU A 328 25.61 3.76 8.84
N PRO A 329 26.52 4.58 8.28
CA PRO A 329 27.41 5.41 9.08
C PRO A 329 26.71 6.67 9.58
N ALA A 330 26.83 6.93 10.90
CA ALA A 330 26.55 8.22 11.50
C ALA A 330 27.71 9.18 11.18
N THR A 331 27.44 10.24 10.42
CA THR A 331 28.42 11.32 10.20
C THR A 331 28.44 12.24 11.42
N ASN A 332 29.49 12.11 12.24
CA ASN A 332 29.82 13.08 13.28
C ASN A 332 30.37 14.36 12.65
N SER A 333 29.69 15.48 12.87
CA SER A 333 30.20 16.82 12.63
C SER A 333 30.81 17.35 13.93
N HIS A 334 32.14 17.47 13.99
CA HIS A 334 32.80 18.48 14.82
C HIS A 334 34.19 18.83 14.26
N ARG A 335 34.23 20.03 13.67
CA ARG A 335 35.12 21.15 14.04
C ARG A 335 36.63 20.90 14.06
N THR A 336 37.30 21.51 13.09
CA THR A 336 38.36 22.50 13.34
C THR A 336 38.26 23.60 12.29
#